data_AF-A0A6A4F452-F1
#
_entry.id   AF-A0A6A4F452-F1
#
_cell.length_a   1.000
_cell.length_b   1.000
_cell.length_c   1.000
_cell.angle_alpha   90.00
_cell.angle_beta   90.00
_cell.angle_gamma   90.00
#
_symmetry.space_group_name_H-M   'P 1'
#
loop_
_entity.id
_entity.type
_entity.pdbx_description
1 polymer ?
#
loop_
_entity_poly.entity_id
_entity_poly.type
_entity_poly.pdbx_seq_one_letter_code
_entity_poly.pdbx_strand_id
1 'polypeptide(L)'
;MSGTLVASLSTFATSSRIFPEWFYARKESLEIFKVFKALMEAKLNVVFVGTPGVGKSTLVVLFAFYLALIQKKRVVLFRKQKGKGVSMLYLDAENKRYWRKEEVGISDIELVENRDFELCLDGLAYDDVRDHFGTLARFRMLATSVQYPMKDDDTPVLRRCLVPFWSLSDLRAVGAHVQWTEQQIKDRYFSSGGNLRDFLSEREIVESSIDQTVKSIEPVDAALFNTQYRDPSDRQVDRLRMTGIRANDHRELNKFLYSKHWVYVTTSEYALRQLGNIVKPSYYEELWSKGCMLGDDGLMDIAFENYVHTLARNGMKIELRVRAYDRVKARHHTYDSLQFEAKSCRNDGIDATECDAAIKRLASSSDEYWYPSRRSLETIDCVAKLNMGGQPNMVGLIKITKSDTHTVDSKAVDKYAGFFPSGSRYVALVPNKETCDKFRFAPASPDTKVPLYVAYITTWCT
;
A
#
# COMPACT_ATOMS: atom_id res chain seq x y z
N MET A 1 36.83 6.32 -8.75
CA MET A 1 35.67 5.39 -8.60
C MET A 1 36.26 4.04 -8.21
N SER A 2 36.06 3.63 -6.95
CA SER A 2 36.79 2.55 -6.27
C SER A 2 36.28 1.16 -6.67
N GLY A 3 37.15 0.15 -6.55
CA GLY A 3 37.00 -1.22 -7.08
C GLY A 3 35.74 -2.00 -6.71
N THR A 4 34.89 -1.49 -5.84
CA THR A 4 33.59 -2.06 -5.45
C THR A 4 32.58 -2.09 -6.60
N LEU A 5 32.58 -1.08 -7.48
CA LEU A 5 31.69 -1.07 -8.65
C LEU A 5 32.15 -2.14 -9.66
N VAL A 6 33.46 -2.23 -9.90
CA VAL A 6 34.05 -3.20 -10.84
C VAL A 6 33.84 -4.64 -10.37
N ALA A 7 33.99 -4.91 -9.07
CA ALA A 7 33.69 -6.22 -8.47
C ALA A 7 32.20 -6.58 -8.52
N SER A 8 31.31 -5.60 -8.34
CA SER A 8 29.85 -5.83 -8.45
C SER A 8 29.43 -6.09 -9.91
N LEU A 9 30.09 -5.44 -10.87
CA LEU A 9 29.87 -5.61 -12.31
C LEU A 9 30.42 -6.94 -12.82
N SER A 10 31.54 -7.44 -12.28
CA SER A 10 32.09 -8.75 -12.65
C SER A 10 31.20 -9.90 -12.16
N THR A 11 30.58 -9.79 -10.98
CA THR A 11 29.59 -10.78 -10.49
C THR A 11 28.30 -10.74 -11.32
N PHE A 12 27.85 -9.56 -11.75
CA PHE A 12 26.69 -9.41 -12.64
C PHE A 12 26.95 -9.99 -14.04
N ALA A 13 28.19 -9.87 -14.55
CA ALA A 13 28.56 -10.38 -15.87
C ALA A 13 28.87 -11.89 -15.90
N THR A 14 29.23 -12.50 -14.76
CA THR A 14 29.58 -13.93 -14.66
C THR A 14 28.39 -14.82 -14.28
N SER A 15 27.38 -14.26 -13.63
CA SER A 15 26.10 -14.93 -13.46
C SER A 15 25.25 -14.70 -14.71
N SER A 16 24.76 -15.76 -15.36
CA SER A 16 23.74 -15.65 -16.42
C SER A 16 22.38 -15.19 -15.87
N ARG A 17 22.37 -14.45 -14.75
CA ARG A 17 21.21 -14.02 -13.97
C ARG A 17 20.84 -12.60 -14.38
N ILE A 18 19.53 -12.38 -14.51
CA ILE A 18 18.94 -11.10 -14.94
C ILE A 18 19.10 -10.02 -13.87
N PHE A 19 19.16 -10.42 -12.60
CA PHE A 19 19.30 -9.54 -11.44
C PHE A 19 20.53 -9.93 -10.61
N PRO A 20 21.19 -8.96 -9.94
CA PRO A 20 22.30 -9.25 -9.04
C PRO A 20 21.84 -10.14 -7.87
N GLU A 21 22.71 -10.98 -7.32
CA GLU A 21 22.35 -11.89 -6.23
C GLU A 21 21.88 -11.18 -4.96
N TRP A 22 22.36 -9.96 -4.72
CA TRP A 22 21.96 -9.12 -3.59
C TRP A 22 20.63 -8.40 -3.82
N PHE A 23 20.03 -8.49 -5.01
CA PHE A 23 18.76 -7.82 -5.32
C PHE A 23 17.58 -8.78 -5.13
N TYR A 24 16.65 -8.40 -4.26
CA TYR A 24 15.37 -9.11 -4.16
C TYR A 24 14.48 -8.79 -5.37
N ALA A 25 14.41 -9.73 -6.31
CA ALA A 25 13.53 -9.66 -7.47
C ALA A 25 12.17 -10.33 -7.17
N ARG A 26 11.16 -9.53 -6.85
CA ARG A 26 9.77 -10.02 -6.75
C ARG A 26 9.24 -10.53 -8.09
N LYS A 27 8.16 -11.32 -8.03
CA LYS A 27 7.49 -11.89 -9.21
C LYS A 27 7.18 -10.85 -10.28
N GLU A 28 6.63 -9.70 -9.90
CA GLU A 28 6.25 -8.63 -10.81
C GLU A 28 7.47 -8.04 -11.52
N SER A 29 8.62 -7.94 -10.85
CA SER A 29 9.86 -7.44 -11.47
C SER A 29 10.37 -8.39 -12.56
N LEU A 30 10.23 -9.70 -12.34
CA LEU A 30 10.56 -10.72 -13.34
C LEU A 30 9.59 -10.68 -14.53
N GLU A 31 8.29 -10.50 -14.29
CA GLU A 31 7.29 -10.36 -15.35
C GLU A 31 7.46 -9.06 -16.15
N ILE A 32 7.73 -7.93 -15.47
CA ILE A 32 8.04 -6.65 -16.11
C ILE A 32 9.29 -6.76 -16.97
N PHE A 33 10.31 -7.53 -16.55
CA PHE A 33 11.47 -7.77 -17.38
C PHE A 33 11.12 -8.56 -18.66
N LYS A 34 10.22 -9.55 -18.59
CA LYS A 34 9.71 -10.24 -19.79
C LYS A 34 8.99 -9.27 -20.72
N VAL A 35 8.16 -8.37 -20.17
CA VAL A 35 7.48 -7.31 -20.94
C VAL A 35 8.51 -6.42 -21.64
N PHE A 36 9.51 -5.95 -20.90
CA PHE A 36 10.57 -5.11 -21.42
C PHE A 36 11.32 -5.77 -22.57
N LYS A 37 11.70 -7.05 -22.44
CA LYS A 37 12.33 -7.81 -23.54
C LYS A 37 11.45 -7.90 -24.79
N ALA A 38 10.17 -8.25 -24.62
CA ALA A 38 9.25 -8.34 -25.75
C ALA A 38 9.08 -6.99 -26.47
N LEU A 39 9.00 -5.90 -25.72
CA LEU A 39 8.93 -4.55 -26.28
C LEU A 39 10.23 -4.14 -26.99
N MET A 40 11.40 -4.53 -26.45
CA MET A 40 12.68 -4.32 -27.12
C MET A 40 12.76 -5.04 -28.46
N GLU A 41 12.34 -6.31 -28.52
CA GLU A 41 12.33 -7.11 -29.75
C GLU A 41 11.39 -6.49 -30.81
N ALA A 42 10.27 -5.91 -30.36
CA ALA A 42 9.35 -5.14 -31.18
C ALA A 42 9.84 -3.70 -31.51
N LYS A 43 11.05 -3.32 -31.07
CA LYS A 43 11.65 -1.98 -31.22
C LYS A 43 10.81 -0.84 -30.61
N LEU A 44 10.01 -1.15 -29.59
CA LEU A 44 9.19 -0.18 -28.85
C LEU A 44 9.94 0.37 -27.64
N ASN A 45 9.71 1.64 -27.35
CA ASN A 45 10.24 2.34 -26.18
C ASN A 45 9.32 2.13 -24.98
N VAL A 46 9.88 2.12 -23.77
CA VAL A 46 9.13 1.79 -22.55
C VAL A 46 9.11 2.97 -21.59
N VAL A 47 7.92 3.34 -21.10
CA VAL A 47 7.78 4.28 -20.00
C VAL A 47 7.27 3.54 -18.78
N PHE A 48 8.12 3.39 -17.77
CA PHE A 48 7.73 2.85 -16.47
C PHE A 48 6.89 3.87 -15.71
N VAL A 49 5.63 3.51 -15.47
CA VAL A 49 4.65 4.31 -14.72
C VAL A 49 4.29 3.62 -13.41
N GLY A 50 3.71 4.36 -12.48
CA GLY A 50 3.32 3.88 -11.15
C GLY A 50 3.66 4.89 -10.07
N THR A 51 3.24 4.62 -8.84
CA THR A 51 3.39 5.56 -7.72
C THR A 51 4.86 5.90 -7.44
N PRO A 52 5.20 7.15 -7.06
CA PRO A 52 6.55 7.48 -6.61
C PRO A 52 7.01 6.56 -5.48
N GLY A 53 8.23 6.02 -5.57
CA GLY A 53 8.81 5.18 -4.50
C GLY A 53 8.66 3.67 -4.69
N VAL A 54 7.87 3.17 -5.65
CA VAL A 54 7.68 1.73 -5.89
C VAL A 54 8.86 0.99 -6.57
N GLY A 55 9.98 1.69 -6.86
CA GLY A 55 11.19 1.06 -7.43
C GLY A 55 11.39 1.19 -8.94
N LYS A 56 10.67 2.09 -9.62
CA LYS A 56 10.81 2.33 -11.08
C LYS A 56 12.24 2.68 -11.50
N SER A 57 12.87 3.62 -10.79
CA SER A 57 14.25 4.05 -11.03
C SER A 57 15.23 2.88 -10.89
N THR A 58 15.00 1.99 -9.92
CA THR A 58 15.81 0.79 -9.72
C THR A 58 15.71 -0.15 -10.93
N LEU A 59 14.52 -0.35 -11.49
CA LEU A 59 14.35 -1.16 -12.71
C LEU A 59 15.07 -0.56 -13.92
N VAL A 60 15.00 0.77 -14.12
CA VAL A 60 15.73 1.44 -15.22
C VAL A 60 17.24 1.21 -15.10
N VAL A 61 17.79 1.36 -13.89
CA VAL A 61 19.22 1.11 -13.65
C VAL A 61 19.59 -0.35 -13.94
N LEU A 62 18.82 -1.31 -13.40
CA LEU A 62 19.07 -2.74 -13.61
C LEU A 62 18.98 -3.14 -15.08
N PHE A 63 17.99 -2.61 -15.80
CA PHE A 63 17.81 -2.91 -17.22
C PHE A 63 18.88 -2.22 -18.08
N ALA A 64 19.38 -1.04 -17.68
CA ALA A 64 20.52 -0.39 -18.33
C ALA A 64 21.79 -1.26 -18.20
N PHE A 65 22.04 -1.84 -17.02
CA PHE A 65 23.13 -2.80 -16.83
C PHE A 65 22.92 -4.08 -17.64
N TYR A 66 21.70 -4.61 -17.73
CA TYR A 66 21.40 -5.74 -18.60
C TYR A 66 21.70 -5.44 -20.07
N LEU A 67 21.28 -4.28 -20.57
CA LEU A 67 21.57 -3.84 -21.95
C LEU A 67 23.08 -3.75 -22.20
N ALA A 68 23.83 -3.18 -21.27
CA ALA A 68 25.28 -3.01 -21.44
C ALA A 68 26.06 -4.31 -21.29
N LEU A 69 25.81 -5.07 -20.22
CA LEU A 69 26.65 -6.19 -19.82
C LEU A 69 26.25 -7.49 -20.51
N ILE A 70 24.96 -7.70 -20.76
CA ILE A 70 24.42 -8.95 -21.33
C ILE A 70 24.12 -8.77 -22.81
N GLN A 71 23.42 -7.70 -23.20
CA GLN A 71 23.11 -7.44 -24.62
C GLN A 71 24.26 -6.75 -25.37
N LYS A 72 25.35 -6.41 -24.68
CA LYS A 72 26.55 -5.77 -25.25
C LYS A 72 26.27 -4.47 -26.00
N LYS A 73 25.20 -3.76 -25.62
CA LYS A 73 24.86 -2.46 -26.20
C LYS A 73 25.59 -1.34 -25.47
N ARG A 74 25.94 -0.27 -26.18
CA ARG A 74 26.36 0.98 -25.54
C ARG A 74 25.14 1.64 -24.89
N VAL A 75 25.28 2.08 -23.65
CA VAL A 75 24.18 2.66 -22.88
C VAL A 75 24.58 3.99 -22.29
N VAL A 76 23.68 4.98 -22.40
CA VAL A 76 23.76 6.27 -21.72
C VAL A 76 22.56 6.37 -20.78
N LEU A 77 22.80 6.43 -19.48
CA LEU A 77 21.78 6.62 -18.46
C LEU A 77 21.85 8.05 -17.91
N PHE A 78 20.80 8.84 -18.13
CA PHE A 78 20.59 10.12 -17.46
C PHE A 78 19.68 9.94 -16.25
N ARG A 79 20.10 10.50 -15.12
CA ARG A 79 19.33 10.47 -13.88
C ARG A 79 19.23 11.86 -13.27
N LYS A 80 18.00 12.39 -13.21
CA LYS A 80 17.66 13.65 -12.53
C LYS A 80 17.21 13.36 -11.11
N GLN A 81 17.92 13.90 -10.12
CA GLN A 81 17.53 13.81 -8.72
C GLN A 81 17.05 15.16 -8.23
N LYS A 82 15.92 15.18 -7.51
CA LYS A 82 15.36 16.41 -6.93
C LYS A 82 16.41 17.06 -6.03
N GLY A 83 16.79 18.30 -6.35
CA GLY A 83 17.76 19.10 -5.58
C GLY A 83 19.25 18.76 -5.81
N LYS A 84 19.60 17.83 -6.71
CA LYS A 84 21.00 17.40 -6.94
C LYS A 84 21.44 17.45 -8.42
N GLY A 85 20.65 18.09 -9.28
CA GLY A 85 20.92 18.18 -10.71
C GLY A 85 20.74 16.86 -11.46
N VAL A 86 21.36 16.79 -12.65
CA VAL A 86 21.33 15.61 -13.53
C VAL A 86 22.71 14.94 -13.49
N SER A 87 22.72 13.61 -13.47
CA SER A 87 23.93 12.80 -13.59
C SER A 87 23.84 11.93 -14.85
N MET A 88 24.99 11.65 -15.47
CA MET A 88 25.10 10.78 -16.63
C MET A 88 26.05 9.62 -16.35
N LEU A 89 25.62 8.41 -16.67
CA LEU A 89 26.41 7.18 -16.62
C LEU A 89 26.51 6.60 -18.03
N TYR A 90 27.75 6.39 -18.49
CA TYR A 90 28.04 5.71 -19.75
C TYR A 90 28.55 4.30 -19.48
N LEU A 91 27.99 3.33 -20.19
CA LEU A 91 28.35 1.92 -20.09
C LEU A 91 28.62 1.34 -21.48
N ASP A 92 29.83 0.82 -21.67
CA ASP A 92 30.25 0.13 -22.89
C ASP A 92 31.12 -1.07 -22.49
N ALA A 93 30.46 -2.23 -22.44
CA ALA A 93 31.10 -3.44 -21.94
C ALA A 93 32.07 -4.08 -22.95
N GLU A 94 31.83 -3.92 -24.24
CA GLU A 94 32.69 -4.47 -25.29
C GLU A 94 34.05 -3.78 -25.29
N ASN A 95 34.04 -2.44 -25.20
CA ASN A 95 35.27 -1.64 -25.17
C ASN A 95 35.82 -1.40 -23.76
N LYS A 96 35.16 -1.96 -22.73
CA LYS A 96 35.50 -1.78 -21.31
C LYS A 96 35.56 -0.30 -20.89
N ARG A 97 34.70 0.53 -21.46
CA ARG A 97 34.61 1.97 -21.18
C ARG A 97 33.41 2.24 -20.28
N TYR A 98 33.69 2.69 -19.06
CA TYR A 98 32.66 3.03 -18.08
C TYR A 98 33.05 4.33 -17.39
N TRP A 99 32.14 5.29 -17.36
CA TRP A 99 32.39 6.55 -16.66
C TRP A 99 31.07 7.17 -16.22
N ARG A 100 31.16 8.00 -15.19
CA ARG A 100 30.05 8.76 -14.63
C ARG A 100 30.44 10.21 -14.52
N LYS A 101 29.52 11.10 -14.87
CA LYS A 101 29.65 12.55 -14.71
C LYS A 101 28.47 13.05 -13.88
N GLU A 102 28.75 13.88 -12.88
CA GLU A 102 27.74 14.58 -12.09
C GLU A 102 27.48 15.97 -12.68
N GLU A 103 26.34 16.57 -12.32
CA GLU A 103 25.99 17.96 -12.67
C GLU A 103 26.08 18.24 -14.18
N VAL A 104 25.54 17.33 -14.99
CA VAL A 104 25.59 17.42 -16.45
C VAL A 104 24.44 18.22 -17.02
N GLY A 105 24.72 18.93 -18.12
CA GLY A 105 23.68 19.43 -19.03
C GLY A 105 23.24 18.30 -19.96
N ILE A 106 22.02 18.36 -20.50
CA ILE A 106 21.56 17.35 -21.46
C ILE A 106 22.39 17.39 -22.75
N SER A 107 22.94 18.54 -23.11
CA SER A 107 23.90 18.71 -24.20
C SER A 107 25.19 17.90 -24.02
N ASP A 108 25.54 17.47 -22.80
CA ASP A 108 26.70 16.60 -22.57
C ASP A 108 26.58 15.24 -23.27
N ILE A 109 25.39 14.89 -23.78
CA ILE A 109 25.20 13.72 -24.65
C ILE A 109 26.07 13.80 -25.92
N GLU A 110 26.43 15.00 -26.37
CA GLU A 110 27.30 15.21 -27.53
C GLU A 110 28.75 14.78 -27.29
N LEU A 111 29.14 14.61 -26.02
CA LEU A 111 30.45 14.08 -25.65
C LEU A 111 30.58 12.58 -25.97
N VAL A 112 29.48 11.90 -26.30
CA VAL A 112 29.49 10.50 -26.71
C VAL A 112 29.81 10.43 -28.20
N GLU A 113 31.07 10.13 -28.52
CA GLU A 113 31.63 10.12 -29.89
C GLU A 113 30.80 9.31 -30.90
N ASN A 114 30.19 8.21 -30.46
CA ASN A 114 29.38 7.34 -31.30
C ASN A 114 27.91 7.33 -30.84
N ARG A 115 27.01 7.82 -31.72
CA ARG A 115 25.57 7.98 -31.44
C ARG A 115 24.74 6.69 -31.45
N ASP A 116 25.38 5.54 -31.70
CA ASP A 116 24.73 4.23 -31.61
C ASP A 116 24.73 3.71 -30.16
N PHE A 117 23.86 4.29 -29.33
CA PHE A 117 23.66 3.89 -27.94
C PHE A 117 22.18 3.83 -27.58
N GLU A 118 21.85 3.05 -26.55
CA GLU A 118 20.53 3.04 -25.93
C GLU A 118 20.47 4.12 -24.85
N LEU A 119 19.57 5.09 -25.02
CA LEU A 119 19.36 6.16 -24.05
C LEU A 119 18.36 5.72 -22.98
N CYS A 120 18.74 5.81 -21.71
CA CYS A 120 17.92 5.45 -20.56
C CYS A 120 17.71 6.69 -19.68
N LEU A 121 16.48 6.95 -19.27
CA LEU A 121 16.11 8.17 -18.57
C LEU A 121 15.45 7.85 -17.22
N ASP A 122 15.88 8.52 -16.16
CA ASP A 122 15.30 8.40 -14.82
C ASP A 122 15.06 9.79 -14.20
N GLY A 123 13.85 10.01 -13.68
CA GLY A 123 13.48 11.20 -12.93
C GLY A 123 13.17 12.45 -13.77
N LEU A 124 13.18 12.35 -15.10
CA LEU A 124 12.78 13.44 -16.01
C LEU A 124 11.25 13.48 -16.16
N ALA A 125 10.68 14.70 -16.17
CA ALA A 125 9.27 14.91 -16.47
C ALA A 125 9.02 14.86 -17.99
N TYR A 126 7.75 14.75 -18.41
CA TYR A 126 7.39 14.75 -19.84
C TYR A 126 7.90 16.00 -20.55
N ASP A 127 7.72 17.18 -19.96
CA ASP A 127 8.18 18.44 -20.55
C ASP A 127 9.71 18.50 -20.64
N ASP A 128 10.45 18.03 -19.61
CA ASP A 128 11.91 17.91 -19.69
C ASP A 128 12.32 17.02 -20.88
N VAL A 129 11.62 15.90 -21.10
CA VAL A 129 11.92 14.99 -22.21
C VAL A 129 11.61 15.65 -23.56
N ARG A 130 10.44 16.28 -23.68
CA ARG A 130 10.02 16.98 -24.90
C ARG A 130 10.97 18.12 -25.26
N ASP A 131 11.32 18.96 -24.29
CA ASP A 131 12.04 20.21 -24.53
C ASP A 131 13.52 19.95 -24.84
N HIS A 132 14.09 18.86 -24.31
CA HIS A 132 15.52 18.56 -24.48
C HIS A 132 15.82 17.42 -25.46
N PHE A 133 14.86 16.54 -25.72
CA PHE A 133 15.03 15.40 -26.64
C PHE A 133 14.05 15.44 -27.83
N GLY A 134 13.17 16.45 -27.90
CA GLY A 134 12.23 16.69 -29.00
C GLY A 134 11.16 15.60 -29.17
N THR A 135 10.59 15.50 -30.38
CA THR A 135 9.86 14.31 -30.89
C THR A 135 10.79 13.13 -31.23
N LEU A 136 12.11 13.33 -31.04
CA LEU A 136 13.19 12.46 -31.47
C LEU A 136 13.75 11.58 -30.35
N ALA A 137 13.11 11.51 -29.19
CA ALA A 137 13.69 10.83 -28.05
C ALA A 137 13.68 9.30 -28.28
N ARG A 138 14.71 8.81 -28.97
CA ARG A 138 15.18 7.43 -29.08
C ARG A 138 15.64 6.91 -27.71
N PHE A 139 14.95 7.29 -26.63
CA PHE A 139 15.15 6.63 -25.36
C PHE A 139 14.58 5.22 -25.46
N ARG A 140 15.33 4.26 -24.93
CA ARG A 140 14.88 2.89 -24.77
C ARG A 140 13.88 2.77 -23.65
N MET A 141 14.16 3.47 -22.55
CA MET A 141 13.31 3.46 -21.37
C MET A 141 13.35 4.76 -20.58
N LEU A 142 12.22 5.07 -19.95
CA LEU A 142 12.01 6.21 -19.05
C LEU A 142 11.33 5.75 -17.76
N ALA A 143 11.86 6.13 -16.60
CA ALA A 143 11.13 6.12 -15.33
C ALA A 143 10.82 7.56 -14.92
N THR A 144 9.53 7.86 -14.72
CA THR A 144 9.09 9.18 -14.27
C THR A 144 8.19 9.07 -13.05
N SER A 145 8.27 10.03 -12.13
CA SER A 145 7.41 10.08 -10.94
C SER A 145 6.03 10.66 -11.22
N VAL A 146 5.83 11.27 -12.39
CA VAL A 146 4.58 11.90 -12.80
C VAL A 146 3.88 11.00 -13.82
N GLN A 147 2.56 11.10 -13.94
CA GLN A 147 1.85 10.44 -15.03
C GLN A 147 2.40 10.91 -16.38
N TYR A 148 2.77 9.97 -17.23
CA TYR A 148 3.18 10.28 -18.60
C TYR A 148 1.93 10.48 -19.47
N PRO A 149 1.68 11.71 -19.98
CA PRO A 149 0.54 11.98 -20.84
C PRO A 149 0.85 11.44 -22.24
N MET A 150 0.55 10.15 -22.48
CA MET A 150 0.66 9.59 -23.83
C MET A 150 -0.29 10.32 -24.77
N LYS A 151 0.24 10.74 -25.92
CA LYS A 151 -0.52 11.26 -27.05
C LYS A 151 -0.72 10.17 -28.08
N ASP A 152 -1.65 10.37 -29.01
CA ASP A 152 -1.95 9.38 -30.05
C ASP A 152 -0.71 9.03 -30.89
N ASP A 153 0.12 10.04 -31.20
CA ASP A 153 1.39 9.90 -31.92
C ASP A 153 2.46 9.08 -31.19
N ASP A 154 2.33 8.88 -29.88
CA ASP A 154 3.25 8.03 -29.10
C ASP A 154 2.92 6.54 -29.29
N THR A 155 1.67 6.21 -29.63
CA THR A 155 1.14 4.84 -29.68
C THR A 155 1.85 3.91 -30.67
N PRO A 156 2.39 4.37 -31.81
CA PRO A 156 3.17 3.49 -32.69
C PRO A 156 4.54 3.08 -32.14
N VAL A 157 5.15 3.89 -31.26
CA VAL A 157 6.57 3.76 -30.87
C VAL A 157 6.81 3.52 -29.38
N LEU A 158 5.81 3.76 -28.54
CA LEU A 158 5.96 3.79 -27.09
C LEU A 158 4.88 2.97 -26.38
N ARG A 159 5.25 2.31 -25.29
CA ARG A 159 4.30 1.66 -24.38
C ARG A 159 4.56 2.10 -22.95
N ARG A 160 3.47 2.38 -22.21
CA ARG A 160 3.52 2.49 -20.75
C ARG A 160 3.60 1.09 -20.16
N CYS A 161 4.41 0.92 -19.12
CA CYS A 161 4.55 -0.30 -18.36
C CYS A 161 4.38 0.02 -16.87
N LEU A 162 3.32 -0.46 -16.25
CA LEU A 162 3.06 -0.25 -14.83
C LEU A 162 4.06 -1.02 -13.98
N VAL A 163 4.62 -0.35 -12.98
CA VAL A 163 5.30 -0.95 -11.84
C VAL A 163 4.35 -0.84 -10.64
N PRO A 164 3.69 -1.94 -10.22
CA PRO A 164 2.69 -1.90 -9.17
C PRO A 164 3.32 -1.65 -7.79
N PHE A 165 2.51 -1.29 -6.80
CA PHE A 165 2.96 -1.22 -5.40
C PHE A 165 3.42 -2.59 -4.86
N TRP A 166 4.09 -2.61 -3.71
CA TRP A 166 4.64 -3.82 -3.10
C TRP A 166 3.64 -4.51 -2.18
N SER A 167 3.49 -5.82 -2.31
CA SER A 167 2.69 -6.61 -1.38
C SER A 167 3.39 -6.69 -0.01
N LEU A 168 2.62 -6.91 1.05
CA LEU A 168 3.20 -7.19 2.38
C LEU A 168 4.11 -8.43 2.35
N SER A 169 3.79 -9.45 1.55
CA SER A 169 4.64 -10.64 1.42
C SER A 169 6.02 -10.31 0.84
N ASP A 170 6.08 -9.45 -0.18
CA ASP A 170 7.35 -9.02 -0.74
C ASP A 170 8.14 -8.14 0.24
N LEU A 171 7.45 -7.25 0.95
CA LEU A 171 8.08 -6.38 1.94
C LEU A 171 8.57 -7.15 3.17
N ARG A 172 7.95 -8.28 3.52
CA ARG A 172 8.49 -9.22 4.52
C ARG A 172 9.84 -9.78 4.09
N ALA A 173 10.00 -10.15 2.82
CA ALA A 173 11.30 -10.63 2.32
C ALA A 173 12.37 -9.53 2.38
N VAL A 174 12.00 -8.28 2.06
CA VAL A 174 12.89 -7.12 2.21
C VAL A 174 13.25 -6.88 3.67
N GLY A 175 12.26 -6.89 4.58
CA GLY A 175 12.49 -6.69 6.01
C GLY A 175 13.37 -7.79 6.63
N ALA A 176 13.16 -9.04 6.23
CA ALA A 176 14.00 -10.17 6.67
C ALA A 176 15.46 -10.00 6.24
N HIS A 177 15.72 -9.47 5.04
CA HIS A 177 17.08 -9.17 4.58
C HIS A 177 17.78 -8.11 5.44
N VAL A 178 17.02 -7.12 5.93
CA VAL A 178 17.52 -6.06 6.84
C VAL A 178 17.43 -6.49 8.33
N GLN A 179 17.07 -7.76 8.59
CA GLN A 179 16.94 -8.34 9.94
C GLN A 179 15.92 -7.62 10.83
N TRP A 180 14.82 -7.12 10.24
CA TRP A 180 13.70 -6.58 11.01
C TRP A 180 12.81 -7.67 11.57
N THR A 181 12.23 -7.41 12.75
CA THR A 181 11.21 -8.27 13.34
C THR A 181 9.89 -8.16 12.58
N GLU A 182 9.01 -9.16 12.72
CA GLU A 182 7.67 -9.12 12.11
C GLU A 182 6.87 -7.89 12.57
N GLN A 183 7.03 -7.48 13.83
CA GLN A 183 6.38 -6.26 14.33
C GLN A 183 6.90 -5.01 13.62
N GLN A 184 8.23 -4.87 13.46
CA GLN A 184 8.82 -3.74 12.74
C GLN A 184 8.35 -3.69 11.27
N ILE A 185 8.21 -4.85 10.62
CA ILE A 185 7.70 -4.95 9.25
C ILE A 185 6.24 -4.48 9.19
N LYS A 186 5.38 -4.98 10.08
CA LYS A 186 3.97 -4.57 10.16
C LYS A 186 3.84 -3.07 10.43
N ASP A 187 4.60 -2.52 11.36
CA ASP A 187 4.57 -1.08 11.70
C ASP A 187 5.00 -0.22 10.52
N ARG A 188 6.02 -0.63 9.76
CA ARG A 188 6.47 0.08 8.55
C ARG A 188 5.46 -0.07 7.42
N TYR A 189 4.82 -1.23 7.29
CA TYR A 189 3.78 -1.45 6.27
C TYR A 189 2.53 -0.60 6.54
N PHE A 190 2.13 -0.49 7.81
CA PHE A 190 0.99 0.32 8.25
C PHE A 190 1.03 1.76 7.72
N SER A 191 2.21 2.40 7.75
CA SER A 191 2.37 3.77 7.25
C SER A 191 2.71 3.83 5.76
N SER A 192 3.48 2.87 5.22
CA SER A 192 3.94 2.91 3.82
C SER A 192 2.95 2.36 2.78
N GLY A 193 2.05 1.44 3.16
CA GLY A 193 1.04 0.87 2.26
C GLY A 193 1.61 0.20 1.00
N GLY A 194 2.80 -0.38 1.04
CA GLY A 194 3.42 -0.96 -0.17
C GLY A 194 4.29 0.01 -0.98
N ASN A 195 4.52 1.23 -0.48
CA ASN A 195 5.56 2.11 -1.01
C ASN A 195 6.93 1.66 -0.49
N LEU A 196 7.77 1.10 -1.37
CA LEU A 196 9.10 0.61 -0.96
C LEU A 196 9.99 1.73 -0.37
N ARG A 197 9.92 2.96 -0.90
CA ARG A 197 10.73 4.07 -0.37
C ARG A 197 10.32 4.43 1.05
N ASP A 198 9.02 4.53 1.29
CA ASP A 198 8.51 4.90 2.61
C ASP A 198 8.71 3.73 3.60
N PHE A 199 8.56 2.49 3.15
CA PHE A 199 8.83 1.29 3.95
C PHE A 199 10.28 1.25 4.48
N LEU A 200 11.24 1.69 3.65
CA LEU A 200 12.66 1.77 3.98
C LEU A 200 13.04 3.04 4.77
N SER A 201 12.15 4.00 4.90
CA SER A 201 12.39 5.27 5.58
C SER A 201 12.02 5.20 7.07
N GLU A 202 12.46 6.15 7.88
CA GLU A 202 12.01 6.25 9.27
C GLU A 202 10.50 6.55 9.32
N ARG A 203 9.80 5.84 10.20
CA ARG A 203 8.34 5.88 10.29
C ARG A 203 7.84 7.30 10.58
N GLU A 204 8.50 7.99 11.50
CA GLU A 204 8.15 9.34 11.95
C GLU A 204 8.20 10.33 10.78
N ILE A 205 9.17 10.16 9.87
CA ILE A 205 9.30 10.98 8.66
C ILE A 205 8.14 10.69 7.69
N VAL A 206 7.78 9.41 7.52
CA VAL A 206 6.68 8.99 6.64
C VAL A 206 5.34 9.51 7.16
N GLU A 207 5.04 9.29 8.44
CA GLU A 207 3.78 9.72 9.08
C GLU A 207 3.63 11.24 9.05
N SER A 208 4.67 11.99 9.44
CA SER A 208 4.68 13.46 9.35
C SER A 208 4.41 13.94 7.92
N SER A 209 4.97 13.25 6.92
CA SER A 209 4.74 13.62 5.54
C SER A 209 3.33 13.25 5.03
N ILE A 210 2.74 12.18 5.53
CA ILE A 210 1.33 11.82 5.25
C ILE A 210 0.43 12.88 5.85
N ASP A 211 0.65 13.27 7.11
CA ASP A 211 -0.16 14.29 7.79
C ASP A 211 -0.13 15.63 7.06
N GLN A 212 1.06 16.06 6.59
CA GLN A 212 1.19 17.26 5.76
C GLN A 212 0.40 17.16 4.45
N THR A 213 0.39 15.99 3.84
CA THR A 213 -0.36 15.74 2.60
C THR A 213 -1.85 15.78 2.87
N VAL A 214 -2.33 15.06 3.90
CA VAL A 214 -3.75 15.01 4.29
C VAL A 214 -4.28 16.39 4.66
N LYS A 215 -3.49 17.23 5.34
CA LYS A 215 -3.87 18.62 5.64
C LYS A 215 -4.12 19.49 4.40
N SER A 216 -3.55 19.13 3.25
CA SER A 216 -3.74 19.87 1.98
C SER A 216 -4.91 19.36 1.14
N ILE A 217 -5.56 18.26 1.55
CA ILE A 217 -6.62 17.60 0.79
C ILE A 217 -7.97 18.16 1.22
N GLU A 218 -8.79 18.53 0.25
CA GLU A 218 -10.17 18.96 0.46
C GLU A 218 -11.15 17.82 0.17
N PRO A 219 -12.39 17.86 0.69
CA PRO A 219 -13.40 16.83 0.42
C PRO A 219 -13.68 16.58 -1.07
N VAL A 220 -13.51 17.60 -1.93
CA VAL A 220 -13.68 17.47 -3.39
C VAL A 220 -12.61 16.58 -4.02
N ASP A 221 -11.43 16.50 -3.42
CA ASP A 221 -10.29 15.72 -3.93
C ASP A 221 -10.45 14.22 -3.62
N ALA A 222 -11.34 13.85 -2.70
CA ALA A 222 -11.53 12.46 -2.26
C ALA A 222 -11.82 11.50 -3.43
N ALA A 223 -12.53 11.98 -4.46
CA ALA A 223 -12.81 11.18 -5.66
C ALA A 223 -11.54 10.86 -6.46
N LEU A 224 -10.50 11.70 -6.39
CA LEU A 224 -9.26 11.50 -7.14
C LEU A 224 -8.49 10.26 -6.68
N PHE A 225 -8.58 9.86 -5.41
CA PHE A 225 -7.91 8.66 -4.89
C PHE A 225 -8.29 7.38 -5.65
N ASN A 226 -9.48 7.34 -6.24
CA ASN A 226 -10.03 6.15 -6.90
C ASN A 226 -9.88 6.18 -8.43
N THR A 227 -9.31 7.25 -8.99
CA THR A 227 -9.17 7.44 -10.43
C THR A 227 -7.71 7.42 -10.86
N GLN A 228 -7.50 7.42 -12.18
CA GLN A 228 -6.19 7.65 -12.78
C GLN A 228 -5.84 9.12 -12.92
N TYR A 229 -6.72 10.07 -12.61
CA TYR A 229 -6.49 11.48 -12.97
C TYR A 229 -5.58 12.16 -11.95
N ARG A 230 -4.69 13.04 -12.43
CA ARG A 230 -3.91 13.92 -11.56
C ARG A 230 -4.81 15.03 -11.02
N ASP A 231 -4.52 15.48 -9.81
CA ASP A 231 -5.01 16.76 -9.34
C ASP A 231 -4.36 17.91 -10.14
N PRO A 232 -5.13 18.76 -10.83
CA PRO A 232 -4.60 19.93 -11.52
C PRO A 232 -3.92 20.96 -10.58
N SER A 233 -4.20 20.90 -9.28
CA SER A 233 -3.84 21.93 -8.29
C SER A 233 -2.57 21.66 -7.49
N ASP A 234 -1.71 20.75 -7.95
CA ASP A 234 -0.41 20.40 -7.31
C ASP A 234 -0.52 19.76 -5.91
N ARG A 235 -1.73 19.42 -5.46
CA ARG A 235 -1.96 18.68 -4.21
C ARG A 235 -1.39 17.26 -4.36
N GLN A 236 -0.68 16.79 -3.33
CA GLN A 236 0.11 15.55 -3.38
C GLN A 236 -0.76 14.26 -3.29
N VAL A 237 -1.91 14.21 -3.98
CA VAL A 237 -2.80 13.04 -4.04
C VAL A 237 -2.05 11.78 -4.50
N ASP A 238 -1.15 11.94 -5.47
CA ASP A 238 -0.28 10.87 -5.99
C ASP A 238 0.69 10.29 -4.95
N ARG A 239 0.85 10.95 -3.79
CA ARG A 239 1.65 10.44 -2.69
C ARG A 239 0.91 9.39 -1.86
N LEU A 240 -0.40 9.55 -1.71
CA LEU A 240 -1.23 8.60 -0.95
C LEU A 240 -1.78 7.48 -1.84
N ARG A 241 -1.99 7.79 -3.14
CA ARG A 241 -2.56 6.86 -4.12
C ARG A 241 -1.52 5.88 -4.66
N MET A 242 -1.77 4.59 -4.46
CA MET A 242 -1.08 3.47 -5.08
C MET A 242 -1.77 3.01 -6.37
N THR A 243 -1.00 2.38 -7.26
CA THR A 243 -1.52 1.69 -8.45
C THR A 243 -1.13 0.22 -8.42
N GLY A 244 -2.12 -0.68 -8.49
CA GLY A 244 -1.96 -2.12 -8.56
C GLY A 244 -2.54 -2.73 -9.84
N ILE A 245 -2.54 -4.05 -9.92
CA ILE A 245 -3.04 -4.83 -11.06
C ILE A 245 -4.12 -5.79 -10.57
N ARG A 246 -5.20 -5.95 -11.35
CA ARG A 246 -6.29 -6.87 -11.02
C ARG A 246 -5.81 -8.33 -10.92
N ALA A 247 -6.31 -9.07 -9.94
CA ALA A 247 -5.90 -10.45 -9.66
C ALA A 247 -6.24 -11.43 -10.81
N ASN A 248 -7.40 -11.27 -11.45
CA ASN A 248 -7.96 -12.22 -12.42
C ASN A 248 -7.53 -11.97 -13.87
N ASP A 249 -6.59 -11.05 -14.13
CA ASP A 249 -6.10 -10.79 -15.47
C ASP A 249 -5.01 -11.79 -15.89
N HIS A 250 -5.45 -12.97 -16.35
CA HIS A 250 -4.61 -14.08 -16.77
C HIS A 250 -3.93 -13.90 -18.15
N ARG A 251 -4.13 -12.77 -18.85
CA ARG A 251 -3.36 -12.44 -20.07
C ARG A 251 -1.96 -11.99 -19.64
N GLU A 252 -1.04 -12.95 -19.56
CA GLU A 252 0.06 -13.00 -18.58
C GLU A 252 0.96 -11.76 -18.47
N LEU A 253 1.09 -10.92 -19.51
CA LEU A 253 1.94 -9.72 -19.48
C LEU A 253 1.23 -8.41 -19.89
N ASN A 254 0.10 -8.49 -20.60
CA ASN A 254 -0.63 -7.32 -21.07
C ASN A 254 -1.24 -6.49 -19.93
N LYS A 255 -1.43 -7.11 -18.76
CA LYS A 255 -1.85 -6.45 -17.51
C LYS A 255 -0.93 -5.29 -17.10
N PHE A 256 0.35 -5.34 -17.45
CA PHE A 256 1.30 -4.24 -17.20
C PHE A 256 1.18 -3.10 -18.22
N LEU A 257 0.58 -3.33 -19.39
CA LEU A 257 0.57 -2.39 -20.52
C LEU A 257 -0.72 -1.60 -20.66
N TYR A 258 -1.87 -2.20 -20.33
CA TYR A 258 -3.17 -1.57 -20.53
C TYR A 258 -3.82 -1.12 -19.23
N SER A 259 -4.18 0.17 -19.16
CA SER A 259 -4.76 0.81 -17.98
C SER A 259 -6.09 0.22 -17.51
N LYS A 260 -6.82 -0.48 -18.39
CA LYS A 260 -8.05 -1.21 -18.00
C LYS A 260 -7.82 -2.29 -16.93
N HIS A 261 -6.58 -2.74 -16.78
CA HIS A 261 -6.16 -3.75 -15.80
C HIS A 261 -5.63 -3.13 -14.50
N TRP A 262 -5.51 -1.80 -14.44
CA TRP A 262 -4.90 -1.10 -13.31
C TRP A 262 -5.98 -0.66 -12.32
N VAL A 263 -5.63 -0.68 -11.04
CA VAL A 263 -6.52 -0.31 -9.94
C VAL A 263 -5.82 0.75 -9.10
N TYR A 264 -6.54 1.83 -8.80
CA TYR A 264 -6.04 2.98 -8.04
C TYR A 264 -6.70 3.00 -6.67
N VAL A 265 -5.88 3.03 -5.61
CA VAL A 265 -6.32 2.88 -4.23
C VAL A 265 -5.34 3.55 -3.25
N THR A 266 -5.82 3.95 -2.08
CA THR A 266 -4.95 4.27 -0.94
C THR A 266 -4.78 3.01 -0.08
N THR A 267 -3.55 2.56 0.11
CA THR A 267 -3.21 1.28 0.79
C THR A 267 -2.54 1.47 2.15
N SER A 268 -2.09 2.69 2.46
CA SER A 268 -1.55 3.04 3.78
C SER A 268 -2.71 3.15 4.76
N GLU A 269 -2.75 2.27 5.75
CA GLU A 269 -3.77 2.32 6.80
C GLU A 269 -3.66 3.60 7.62
N TYR A 270 -2.44 4.05 7.91
CA TYR A 270 -2.23 5.33 8.58
C TYR A 270 -2.88 6.47 7.78
N ALA A 271 -2.64 6.54 6.46
CA ALA A 271 -3.26 7.55 5.60
C ALA A 271 -4.80 7.44 5.60
N LEU A 272 -5.35 6.23 5.52
CA LEU A 272 -6.80 5.99 5.55
C LEU A 272 -7.45 6.44 6.86
N ARG A 273 -6.76 6.25 7.99
CA ARG A 273 -7.22 6.73 9.31
C ARG A 273 -7.25 8.25 9.36
N GLN A 274 -6.22 8.92 8.82
CA GLN A 274 -6.19 10.40 8.73
C GLN A 274 -7.24 10.96 7.77
N LEU A 275 -7.46 10.28 6.64
CA LEU A 275 -8.47 10.65 5.63
C LEU A 275 -9.90 10.50 6.13
N GLY A 276 -10.15 9.70 7.18
CA GLY A 276 -11.49 9.46 7.72
C GLY A 276 -12.23 10.70 8.24
N ASN A 277 -11.54 11.84 8.41
CA ASN A 277 -12.14 13.14 8.72
C ASN A 277 -12.60 13.92 7.47
N ILE A 278 -12.22 13.46 6.28
CA ILE A 278 -12.42 14.13 4.99
C ILE A 278 -13.35 13.31 4.09
N VAL A 279 -13.14 11.99 4.05
CA VAL A 279 -13.88 11.10 3.15
C VAL A 279 -15.19 10.61 3.78
N LYS A 280 -16.20 10.40 2.94
CA LYS A 280 -17.48 9.80 3.35
C LYS A 280 -17.32 8.28 3.52
N PRO A 281 -18.18 7.61 4.31
CA PRO A 281 -18.14 6.15 4.48
C PRO A 281 -18.13 5.36 3.16
N SER A 282 -18.84 5.84 2.13
CA SER A 282 -18.88 5.22 0.79
C SER A 282 -17.52 5.10 0.12
N TYR A 283 -16.53 5.90 0.53
CA TYR A 283 -15.15 5.75 0.06
C TYR A 283 -14.57 4.39 0.44
N TYR A 284 -14.84 3.91 1.66
CA TYR A 284 -14.32 2.63 2.14
C TYR A 284 -15.06 1.44 1.52
N GLU A 285 -16.33 1.59 1.14
CA GLU A 285 -17.07 0.60 0.35
C GLU A 285 -16.46 0.46 -1.06
N GLU A 286 -16.09 1.58 -1.69
CA GLU A 286 -15.33 1.54 -2.95
C GLU A 286 -13.95 0.91 -2.74
N LEU A 287 -13.24 1.25 -1.66
CA LEU A 287 -11.94 0.67 -1.34
C LEU A 287 -12.01 -0.85 -1.15
N TRP A 288 -13.06 -1.35 -0.48
CA TRP A 288 -13.33 -2.78 -0.36
C TRP A 288 -13.49 -3.43 -1.73
N SER A 289 -14.30 -2.83 -2.61
CA SER A 289 -14.50 -3.32 -3.98
C SER A 289 -13.19 -3.38 -4.77
N LYS A 290 -12.29 -2.40 -4.58
CA LYS A 290 -10.96 -2.38 -5.21
C LYS A 290 -10.03 -3.42 -4.59
N GLY A 291 -10.13 -3.68 -3.28
CA GLY A 291 -9.47 -4.79 -2.61
C GLY A 291 -9.86 -6.14 -3.24
N CYS A 292 -11.15 -6.37 -3.48
CA CYS A 292 -11.63 -7.54 -4.22
C CYS A 292 -11.02 -7.65 -5.62
N MET A 293 -10.96 -6.53 -6.37
CA MET A 293 -10.36 -6.52 -7.71
C MET A 293 -8.86 -6.87 -7.69
N LEU A 294 -8.15 -6.43 -6.65
CA LEU A 294 -6.74 -6.70 -6.43
C LEU A 294 -6.46 -8.10 -5.86
N GLY A 295 -7.48 -8.77 -5.30
CA GLY A 295 -7.28 -9.96 -4.48
C GLY A 295 -6.49 -9.65 -3.20
N ASP A 296 -6.57 -8.40 -2.71
CA ASP A 296 -5.85 -7.94 -1.53
C ASP A 296 -6.77 -8.00 -0.31
N ASP A 297 -6.73 -9.16 0.34
CA ASP A 297 -7.43 -9.44 1.58
C ASP A 297 -7.09 -8.42 2.70
N GLY A 298 -5.82 -8.02 2.81
CA GLY A 298 -5.40 -7.06 3.82
C GLY A 298 -6.04 -5.69 3.59
N LEU A 299 -6.14 -5.25 2.34
CA LEU A 299 -6.81 -4.00 1.99
C LEU A 299 -8.32 -4.06 2.28
N MET A 300 -8.96 -5.21 2.06
CA MET A 300 -10.37 -5.41 2.42
C MET A 300 -10.58 -5.30 3.93
N ASP A 301 -9.72 -5.93 4.74
CA ASP A 301 -9.76 -5.80 6.21
C ASP A 301 -9.64 -4.33 6.64
N ILE A 302 -8.64 -3.62 6.10
CA ILE A 302 -8.40 -2.20 6.39
C ILE A 302 -9.60 -1.33 6.01
N ALA A 303 -10.20 -1.58 4.85
CA ALA A 303 -11.37 -0.84 4.37
C ALA A 303 -12.56 -0.99 5.32
N PHE A 304 -12.85 -2.23 5.72
CA PHE A 304 -13.96 -2.53 6.62
C PHE A 304 -13.75 -1.92 8.03
N GLU A 305 -12.55 -2.06 8.58
CA GLU A 305 -12.17 -1.47 9.88
C GLU A 305 -12.34 0.06 9.87
N ASN A 306 -11.80 0.73 8.85
CA ASN A 306 -11.89 2.19 8.73
C ASN A 306 -13.31 2.69 8.45
N TYR A 307 -14.15 1.92 7.77
CA TYR A 307 -15.57 2.23 7.61
C TYR A 307 -16.27 2.31 8.97
N VAL A 308 -16.12 1.29 9.80
CA VAL A 308 -16.73 1.23 11.14
C VAL A 308 -16.23 2.39 12.01
N HIS A 309 -14.92 2.63 12.02
CA HIS A 309 -14.33 3.74 12.77
C HIS A 309 -14.84 5.11 12.29
N THR A 310 -15.03 5.28 10.98
CA THR A 310 -15.52 6.53 10.41
C THR A 310 -17.00 6.76 10.71
N LEU A 311 -17.83 5.71 10.67
CA LEU A 311 -19.22 5.81 11.14
C LEU A 311 -19.28 6.25 12.61
N ALA A 312 -18.51 5.60 13.48
CA ALA A 312 -18.48 5.93 14.90
C ALA A 312 -17.96 7.35 15.16
N ARG A 313 -16.88 7.76 14.48
CA ARG A 313 -16.31 9.10 14.60
C ARG A 313 -17.29 10.20 14.19
N ASN A 314 -18.09 9.94 13.15
CA ASN A 314 -19.04 10.90 12.62
C ASN A 314 -20.39 10.89 13.37
N GLY A 315 -20.51 10.15 14.48
CA GLY A 315 -21.76 10.00 15.21
C GLY A 315 -22.87 9.36 14.36
N MET A 316 -22.50 8.56 13.37
CA MET A 316 -23.48 7.85 12.54
C MET A 316 -23.94 6.60 13.27
N LYS A 317 -25.23 6.30 13.13
CA LYS A 317 -25.82 5.09 13.69
C LYS A 317 -25.22 3.85 13.03
N ILE A 318 -24.73 2.93 13.85
CA ILE A 318 -24.21 1.62 13.43
C ILE A 318 -25.22 0.55 13.83
N GLU A 319 -25.82 -0.09 12.83
CA GLU A 319 -26.82 -1.12 13.01
C GLU A 319 -26.20 -2.51 12.78
N LEU A 320 -26.38 -3.39 13.75
CA LEU A 320 -25.77 -4.71 13.81
C LEU A 320 -26.83 -5.78 14.02
N ARG A 321 -26.54 -6.97 13.50
CA ARG A 321 -27.24 -8.21 13.84
C ARG A 321 -26.26 -9.09 14.59
N VAL A 322 -26.58 -9.41 15.83
CA VAL A 322 -25.68 -10.05 16.79
C VAL A 322 -26.24 -11.38 17.27
N ARG A 323 -25.35 -12.35 17.49
CA ARG A 323 -25.68 -13.64 18.09
C ARG A 323 -24.65 -13.98 19.17
N ALA A 324 -25.08 -14.72 20.18
CA ALA A 324 -24.13 -15.36 21.09
C ALA A 324 -23.21 -16.31 20.29
N TYR A 325 -21.94 -16.39 20.67
CA TYR A 325 -21.00 -17.27 20.01
C TYR A 325 -21.22 -18.72 20.46
N ASP A 326 -21.61 -19.56 19.50
CA ASP A 326 -21.75 -20.99 19.72
C ASP A 326 -20.38 -21.68 19.76
N ARG A 327 -20.01 -22.21 20.92
CA ARG A 327 -18.78 -23.03 21.09
C ARG A 327 -18.83 -24.35 20.32
N VAL A 328 -20.02 -24.79 19.93
CA VAL A 328 -20.28 -25.98 19.11
C VAL A 328 -20.85 -25.56 17.76
N LYS A 329 -20.46 -26.24 16.67
CA LYS A 329 -20.89 -25.87 15.32
C LYS A 329 -22.41 -26.05 15.14
N ALA A 330 -23.15 -24.95 15.25
CA ALA A 330 -24.58 -24.92 14.94
C ALA A 330 -24.82 -24.79 13.42
N ARG A 331 -26.00 -25.27 12.96
CA ARG A 331 -26.42 -25.18 11.55
C ARG A 331 -27.35 -24.00 11.25
N HIS A 332 -27.97 -23.44 12.28
CA HIS A 332 -28.90 -22.31 12.17
C HIS A 332 -28.67 -21.36 13.34
N HIS A 333 -28.71 -20.06 13.07
CA HIS A 333 -28.49 -19.01 14.07
C HIS A 333 -29.68 -18.05 14.10
N THR A 334 -30.03 -17.60 15.30
CA THR A 334 -30.98 -16.50 15.53
C THR A 334 -30.18 -15.25 15.88
N TYR A 335 -30.63 -14.11 15.37
CA TYR A 335 -29.93 -12.83 15.51
C TYR A 335 -30.80 -11.80 16.22
N ASP A 336 -30.24 -11.15 17.23
CA ASP A 336 -30.80 -9.97 17.87
C ASP A 336 -30.36 -8.71 17.14
N SER A 337 -31.17 -7.66 17.21
CA SER A 337 -30.77 -6.32 16.76
C SER A 337 -29.92 -5.64 17.84
N LEU A 338 -28.79 -5.08 17.42
CA LEU A 338 -27.92 -4.26 18.23
C LEU A 338 -27.66 -2.95 17.48
N GLN A 339 -27.67 -1.83 18.19
CA GLN A 339 -27.31 -0.55 17.58
C GLN A 339 -26.49 0.29 18.55
N PHE A 340 -25.57 1.07 18.00
CA PHE A 340 -24.90 2.12 18.77
C PHE A 340 -24.62 3.33 17.87
N GLU A 341 -24.57 4.49 18.49
CA GLU A 341 -24.31 5.77 17.85
C GLU A 341 -23.42 6.54 18.82
N ALA A 342 -22.15 6.68 18.47
CA ALA A 342 -21.17 7.26 19.39
C ALA A 342 -21.23 8.79 19.32
N LYS A 343 -21.65 9.43 20.42
CA LYS A 343 -21.66 10.90 20.53
C LYS A 343 -20.27 11.49 20.76
N SER A 344 -19.34 10.66 21.22
CA SER A 344 -17.98 11.01 21.59
C SER A 344 -17.05 9.87 21.20
N CYS A 345 -15.98 10.24 20.49
CA CYS A 345 -15.03 9.29 19.90
C CYS A 345 -13.60 9.73 20.20
N ARG A 346 -12.77 8.79 20.65
CA ARG A 346 -11.34 9.00 20.89
C ARG A 346 -10.48 8.09 20.02
N ASN A 347 -9.36 8.65 19.57
CA ASN A 347 -8.28 7.91 18.93
C ASN A 347 -6.95 8.30 19.56
N ASP A 348 -6.52 7.49 20.52
CA ASP A 348 -5.22 7.60 21.20
C ASP A 348 -4.72 6.18 21.53
N GLY A 349 -3.48 6.06 22.00
CA GLY A 349 -2.86 4.75 22.25
C GLY A 349 -1.98 4.30 21.10
N ILE A 350 -0.72 4.73 21.10
CA ILE A 350 0.25 4.31 20.07
C ILE A 350 0.93 2.97 20.40
N ASP A 351 0.85 2.51 21.65
CA ASP A 351 1.34 1.22 22.13
C ASP A 351 0.40 0.59 23.15
N ALA A 352 0.70 -0.63 23.61
CA ALA A 352 -0.13 -1.37 24.54
C ALA A 352 -0.30 -0.68 25.91
N THR A 353 0.71 0.05 26.38
CA THR A 353 0.68 0.76 27.67
C THR A 353 -0.25 1.96 27.59
N GLU A 354 -0.17 2.72 26.51
CA GLU A 354 -1.07 3.83 26.28
C GLU A 354 -2.50 3.35 26.01
N CYS A 355 -2.69 2.23 25.30
CA CYS A 355 -4.00 1.62 25.13
C CYS A 355 -4.62 1.22 26.47
N ASP A 356 -3.84 0.64 27.39
CA ASP A 356 -4.31 0.33 28.75
C ASP A 356 -4.81 1.59 29.47
N ALA A 357 -4.05 2.69 29.38
CA ALA A 357 -4.42 3.96 29.99
C ALA A 357 -5.68 4.55 29.36
N ALA A 358 -5.81 4.48 28.03
CA ALA A 358 -6.94 5.00 27.29
C ALA A 358 -8.24 4.23 27.60
N ILE A 359 -8.20 2.90 27.62
CA ILE A 359 -9.38 2.07 27.94
C ILE A 359 -9.82 2.30 29.41
N LYS A 360 -8.87 2.42 30.35
CA LYS A 360 -9.21 2.79 31.75
C LYS A 360 -9.88 4.17 31.82
N ARG A 361 -9.38 5.13 31.04
CA ARG A 361 -9.99 6.46 30.98
C ARG A 361 -11.40 6.40 30.43
N LEU A 362 -11.63 5.65 29.36
CA LEU A 362 -12.97 5.41 28.77
C LEU A 362 -13.95 4.82 29.79
N ALA A 363 -13.50 3.90 30.64
CA ALA A 363 -14.32 3.32 31.71
C ALA A 363 -14.83 4.36 32.73
N SER A 364 -14.06 5.44 32.91
CA SER A 364 -14.38 6.52 33.85
C SER A 364 -14.93 7.80 33.20
N SER A 365 -14.98 7.88 31.86
CA SER A 365 -15.38 9.09 31.13
C SER A 365 -16.76 8.98 30.48
N SER A 366 -17.25 10.10 29.94
CA SER A 366 -18.43 10.18 29.08
C SER A 366 -18.14 9.83 27.62
N ASP A 367 -16.92 9.37 27.30
CA ASP A 367 -16.59 8.92 25.95
C ASP A 367 -17.37 7.63 25.64
N GLU A 368 -17.88 7.49 24.43
CA GLU A 368 -18.73 6.34 24.04
C GLU A 368 -18.02 5.37 23.09
N TYR A 369 -16.97 5.82 22.40
CA TYR A 369 -16.19 5.01 21.48
C TYR A 369 -14.70 5.34 21.57
N TRP A 370 -13.87 4.30 21.51
CA TRP A 370 -12.42 4.41 21.48
C TRP A 370 -11.84 3.38 20.51
N TYR A 371 -10.78 3.75 19.80
CA TYR A 371 -9.99 2.85 18.97
C TYR A 371 -8.53 3.31 19.00
N PRO A 372 -7.55 2.40 18.96
CA PRO A 372 -6.16 2.76 19.12
C PRO A 372 -5.67 3.57 17.93
N SER A 373 -4.70 4.47 18.12
CA SER A 373 -4.10 5.22 17.01
C SER A 373 -3.30 4.32 16.07
N ARG A 374 -2.82 3.17 16.57
CA ARG A 374 -2.04 2.17 15.82
C ARG A 374 -2.56 0.75 16.09
N ARG A 375 -2.04 -0.25 15.37
CA ARG A 375 -2.33 -1.69 15.60
C ARG A 375 -1.62 -2.23 16.85
N SER A 376 -1.87 -1.61 17.99
CA SER A 376 -1.14 -1.87 19.25
C SER A 376 -1.76 -3.00 20.08
N LEU A 377 -2.98 -3.41 19.75
CA LEU A 377 -3.69 -4.52 20.36
C LEU A 377 -4.10 -5.52 19.27
N GLU A 378 -3.73 -6.79 19.41
CA GLU A 378 -4.03 -7.80 18.38
C GLU A 378 -5.51 -8.24 18.39
N THR A 379 -6.11 -8.31 19.58
CA THR A 379 -7.44 -8.92 19.82
C THR A 379 -8.58 -7.91 19.89
N ILE A 380 -8.30 -6.62 20.07
CA ILE A 380 -9.32 -5.56 20.24
C ILE A 380 -8.95 -4.39 19.32
N ASP A 381 -9.83 -4.10 18.36
CA ASP A 381 -9.66 -2.97 17.44
C ASP A 381 -10.43 -1.73 17.91
N CYS A 382 -11.47 -1.90 18.73
CA CYS A 382 -12.15 -0.79 19.39
C CYS A 382 -12.90 -1.20 20.65
N VAL A 383 -13.27 -0.21 21.45
CA VAL A 383 -14.15 -0.35 22.62
C VAL A 383 -15.31 0.63 22.47
N ALA A 384 -16.55 0.13 22.61
CA ALA A 384 -17.75 0.93 22.43
C ALA A 384 -18.75 0.70 23.57
N LYS A 385 -19.47 1.75 23.98
CA LYS A 385 -20.66 1.63 24.82
C LYS A 385 -21.85 1.27 23.92
N LEU A 386 -22.49 0.15 24.23
CA LEU A 386 -23.51 -0.52 23.42
C LEU A 386 -24.87 -0.47 24.11
N ASN A 387 -25.92 -0.36 23.28
CA ASN A 387 -27.31 -0.49 23.71
C ASN A 387 -27.89 -1.81 23.17
N MET A 388 -27.86 -2.87 23.99
CA MET A 388 -28.32 -4.21 23.58
C MET A 388 -29.57 -4.63 24.35
N GLY A 389 -30.67 -4.91 23.66
CA GLY A 389 -31.87 -5.49 24.28
C GLY A 389 -32.48 -4.66 25.42
N GLY A 390 -32.36 -3.33 25.36
CA GLY A 390 -32.87 -2.43 26.41
C GLY A 390 -32.00 -2.36 27.68
N GLN A 391 -30.81 -3.00 27.70
CA GLN A 391 -29.79 -2.79 28.72
C GLN A 391 -28.86 -1.65 28.28
N PRO A 392 -29.01 -0.43 28.84
CA PRO A 392 -28.10 0.68 28.54
C PRO A 392 -26.72 0.44 29.19
N ASN A 393 -25.69 0.99 28.57
CA ASN A 393 -24.31 1.07 29.11
C ASN A 393 -23.53 -0.25 29.21
N MET A 394 -23.84 -1.24 28.37
CA MET A 394 -22.97 -2.41 28.21
C MET A 394 -21.73 -2.06 27.40
N VAL A 395 -20.56 -2.60 27.73
CA VAL A 395 -19.32 -2.31 26.98
C VAL A 395 -18.97 -3.44 26.03
N GLY A 396 -18.77 -3.10 24.75
CA GLY A 396 -18.26 -4.00 23.74
C GLY A 396 -16.74 -3.85 23.59
N LEU A 397 -16.00 -4.93 23.81
CA LEU A 397 -14.63 -5.09 23.36
C LEU A 397 -14.69 -5.71 21.96
N ILE A 398 -14.39 -4.95 20.92
CA ILE A 398 -14.75 -5.30 19.54
C ILE A 398 -13.49 -5.61 18.75
N LYS A 399 -13.51 -6.76 18.07
CA LYS A 399 -12.60 -7.10 16.97
C LYS A 399 -13.33 -6.88 15.66
N ILE A 400 -12.75 -6.12 14.75
CA ILE A 400 -13.28 -5.88 13.41
C ILE A 400 -12.46 -6.69 12.43
N THR A 401 -13.10 -7.57 11.64
CA THR A 401 -12.38 -8.41 10.69
C THR A 401 -13.27 -8.86 9.54
N LYS A 402 -12.70 -9.00 8.35
CA LYS A 402 -13.33 -9.68 7.22
C LYS A 402 -13.33 -11.20 7.36
N SER A 403 -12.40 -11.72 8.17
CA SER A 403 -12.14 -13.16 8.29
C SER A 403 -13.29 -13.86 9.01
N ASP A 404 -13.57 -15.09 8.61
CA ASP A 404 -14.44 -15.98 9.38
C ASP A 404 -13.69 -16.68 10.53
N THR A 405 -12.43 -16.32 10.78
CA THR A 405 -11.66 -16.85 11.90
C THR A 405 -10.80 -15.80 12.58
N HIS A 406 -10.66 -15.89 13.91
CA HIS A 406 -9.80 -15.02 14.69
C HIS A 406 -9.19 -15.74 15.91
N THR A 407 -7.89 -15.55 16.12
CA THR A 407 -7.21 -16.00 17.33
C THR A 407 -7.41 -14.99 18.45
N VAL A 408 -8.14 -15.40 19.49
CA VAL A 408 -8.44 -14.54 20.66
C VAL A 408 -7.37 -14.71 21.73
N ASP A 409 -6.75 -13.61 22.16
CA ASP A 409 -6.03 -13.55 23.44
C ASP A 409 -7.04 -13.40 24.59
N SER A 410 -7.41 -14.53 25.19
CA SER A 410 -8.39 -14.56 26.28
C SER A 410 -7.90 -13.80 27.53
N LYS A 411 -6.59 -13.75 27.78
CA LYS A 411 -6.02 -13.03 28.93
C LYS A 411 -6.13 -11.53 28.73
N ALA A 412 -5.86 -11.05 27.51
CA ALA A 412 -6.07 -9.65 27.16
C ALA A 412 -7.55 -9.26 27.28
N VAL A 413 -8.46 -10.08 26.75
CA VAL A 413 -9.91 -9.85 26.85
C VAL A 413 -10.38 -9.75 28.29
N ASP A 414 -10.00 -10.71 29.15
CA ASP A 414 -10.36 -10.70 30.57
C ASP A 414 -9.78 -9.48 31.30
N LYS A 415 -8.53 -9.11 31.00
CA LYS A 415 -7.88 -7.92 31.56
C LYS A 415 -8.67 -6.64 31.24
N TYR A 416 -9.00 -6.41 29.97
CA TYR A 416 -9.69 -5.20 29.54
C TYR A 416 -11.15 -5.15 30.01
N ALA A 417 -11.83 -6.30 30.05
CA ALA A 417 -13.17 -6.39 30.62
C ALA A 417 -13.18 -6.04 32.12
N GLY A 418 -12.11 -6.37 32.85
CA GLY A 418 -11.94 -6.01 34.26
C GLY A 418 -11.93 -4.51 34.55
N PHE A 419 -11.75 -3.65 33.54
CA PHE A 419 -11.85 -2.20 33.71
C PHE A 419 -13.31 -1.70 33.78
N PHE A 420 -14.29 -2.53 33.39
CA PHE A 420 -15.70 -2.14 33.30
C PHE A 420 -16.57 -2.96 34.26
N PRO A 421 -16.81 -2.49 35.49
CA PRO A 421 -17.53 -3.26 36.52
C PRO A 421 -19.01 -3.51 36.17
N SER A 422 -19.62 -2.67 35.33
CA SER A 422 -20.99 -2.86 34.81
C SER A 422 -21.11 -4.01 33.80
N GLY A 423 -19.99 -4.66 33.47
CA GLY A 423 -19.92 -5.79 32.55
C GLY A 423 -19.37 -5.41 31.18
N SER A 424 -18.82 -6.41 30.49
CA SER A 424 -18.36 -6.30 29.10
C SER A 424 -18.75 -7.52 28.30
N ARG A 425 -18.78 -7.36 26.98
CA ARG A 425 -18.95 -8.42 26.00
C ARG A 425 -17.85 -8.32 24.98
N TYR A 426 -17.35 -9.46 24.51
CA TYR A 426 -16.42 -9.49 23.40
C TYR A 426 -17.19 -9.76 22.12
N VAL A 427 -17.01 -8.91 21.11
CA VAL A 427 -17.78 -8.96 19.85
C VAL A 427 -16.80 -9.07 18.68
N ALA A 428 -16.89 -10.17 17.93
CA ALA A 428 -16.31 -10.23 16.60
C ALA A 428 -17.29 -9.59 15.60
N LEU A 429 -16.94 -8.41 15.08
CA LEU A 429 -17.69 -7.69 14.07
C LEU A 429 -17.16 -8.04 12.68
N VAL A 430 -18.03 -8.61 11.85
CA VAL A 430 -17.74 -9.09 10.49
C VAL A 430 -18.60 -8.41 9.43
N PRO A 431 -18.21 -8.43 8.14
CA PRO A 431 -18.85 -7.60 7.11
C PRO A 431 -20.29 -8.03 6.78
N ASN A 432 -20.62 -9.32 6.85
CA ASN A 432 -21.92 -9.81 6.40
C ASN A 432 -22.36 -11.09 7.13
N LYS A 433 -23.60 -11.48 6.89
CA LYS A 433 -24.23 -12.66 7.49
C LYS A 433 -23.50 -13.96 7.15
N GLU A 434 -23.00 -14.10 5.92
CA GLU A 434 -22.32 -15.33 5.50
C GLU A 434 -21.03 -15.57 6.31
N THR A 435 -20.20 -14.53 6.45
CA THR A 435 -19.02 -14.57 7.32
C THR A 435 -19.43 -14.83 8.76
N CYS A 436 -20.49 -14.18 9.24
CA CYS A 436 -20.98 -14.33 10.62
C CYS A 436 -21.44 -15.76 10.93
N ASP A 437 -22.17 -16.41 10.02
CA ASP A 437 -22.64 -17.80 10.16
C ASP A 437 -21.44 -18.77 10.21
N LYS A 438 -20.39 -18.51 9.42
CA LYS A 438 -19.17 -19.33 9.36
C LYS A 438 -18.18 -19.05 10.50
N PHE A 439 -18.30 -17.90 11.17
CA PHE A 439 -17.26 -17.38 12.05
C PHE A 439 -16.85 -18.31 13.21
N ARG A 440 -15.55 -18.54 13.43
CA ARG A 440 -15.02 -19.34 14.54
C ARG A 440 -13.81 -18.69 15.21
N PHE A 441 -13.77 -18.73 16.54
CA PHE A 441 -12.56 -18.40 17.26
C PHE A 441 -11.51 -19.52 17.14
N ALA A 442 -10.24 -19.15 17.28
CA ALA A 442 -9.12 -20.05 17.45
C ALA A 442 -8.48 -19.79 18.82
N PRO A 443 -8.56 -20.73 19.80
CA PRO A 443 -9.27 -22.00 19.75
C PRO A 443 -10.80 -21.82 19.69
N ALA A 444 -11.53 -22.86 19.23
CA ALA A 444 -13.00 -22.81 19.06
C ALA A 444 -13.77 -22.55 20.35
N SER A 445 -13.18 -22.86 21.51
CA SER A 445 -13.70 -22.51 22.84
C SER A 445 -12.62 -21.73 23.59
N PRO A 446 -12.52 -20.40 23.39
CA PRO A 446 -11.60 -19.55 24.13
C PRO A 446 -11.86 -19.64 25.64
N ASP A 447 -10.78 -19.66 26.42
CA ASP A 447 -10.83 -19.72 27.88
C ASP A 447 -10.93 -18.30 28.48
N THR A 448 -12.07 -17.67 28.25
CA THR A 448 -12.41 -16.33 28.75
C THR A 448 -13.72 -16.38 29.53
N LYS A 449 -13.80 -15.55 30.56
CA LYS A 449 -15.01 -15.37 31.37
C LYS A 449 -15.97 -14.35 30.74
N VAL A 450 -15.52 -13.62 29.73
CA VAL A 450 -16.30 -12.61 29.04
C VAL A 450 -17.27 -13.29 28.07
N PRO A 451 -18.57 -12.92 28.07
CA PRO A 451 -19.52 -13.39 27.07
C PRO A 451 -19.06 -13.06 25.64
N LEU A 452 -19.02 -14.09 24.79
CA LEU A 452 -18.57 -14.01 23.41
C LEU A 452 -19.76 -13.85 22.45
N TYR A 453 -19.63 -12.94 21.51
CA TYR A 453 -20.64 -12.65 20.49
C TYR A 453 -20.00 -12.52 19.10
N VAL A 454 -20.80 -12.78 18.07
CA VAL A 454 -20.46 -12.48 16.68
C VAL A 454 -21.56 -11.57 16.13
N ALA A 455 -21.17 -10.51 15.44
CA ALA A 455 -22.08 -9.55 14.86
C ALA A 455 -21.72 -9.27 13.41
N TYR A 456 -22.72 -8.99 12.57
CA TYR A 456 -22.49 -8.37 11.27
C TYR A 456 -23.21 -7.04 11.16
N ILE A 457 -22.62 -6.12 10.42
CA ILE A 457 -23.19 -4.79 10.17
C ILE A 457 -24.22 -4.85 9.04
N THR A 458 -25.35 -4.15 9.19
CA THR A 458 -26.44 -4.16 8.19
C THR A 458 -26.36 -3.03 7.19
N THR A 459 -25.61 -1.97 7.50
CA THR A 459 -25.45 -0.78 6.65
C THR A 459 -24.30 -0.89 5.65
N TRP A 460 -23.49 -1.95 5.75
CA TRP A 460 -22.36 -2.21 4.86
C TRP A 460 -22.86 -2.94 3.61
N CYS A 461 -22.78 -2.26 2.47
CA CYS A 461 -23.15 -2.82 1.17
C CYS A 461 -21.90 -3.39 0.49
N THR A 462 -21.82 -4.72 0.36
CA THR A 462 -20.78 -5.41 -0.45
C THR A 462 -21.35 -6.07 -1.67
#